data_AF-A0ABD5XU42-F1
#
_entry.id   AF-A0ABD5XU42-F1
#
_cell.length_a   1.000
_cell.length_b   1.000
_cell.length_c   1.000
_cell.angle_alpha   90.00
_cell.angle_beta   90.00
_cell.angle_gamma   90.00
#
_symmetry.space_group_name_H-M   'P 1'
#
loop_
_entity.id
_entity.type
_entity.pdbx_description
1 polymer ?
#
loop_
_entity_poly.entity_id
_entity_poly.type
_entity_poly.pdbx_seq_one_letter_code
_entity_poly.pdbx_strand_id
1 'polypeptide(L)' 'MYADLRRVYQFMHVLTGRVDGADCVGAYALDTVASDPEPAARFTQLCDAVVDTRQTDEGRELRVRGGRFGPRSWTAF' A
#
# COMPACT_ATOMS: atom_id res chain seq x y z
N MET A 1 -8.06 -19.14 2.26
CA MET A 1 -9.12 -18.72 1.31
C MET A 1 -8.51 -17.65 0.41
N TYR A 2 -8.11 -17.98 -0.83
CA TYR A 2 -7.66 -16.97 -1.78
C TYR A 2 -8.90 -16.33 -2.40
N ALA A 3 -9.17 -15.07 -2.07
CA ALA A 3 -10.21 -14.30 -2.75
C ALA A 3 -9.73 -13.95 -4.16
N ASP A 4 -10.64 -13.97 -5.14
CA ASP A 4 -10.38 -13.45 -6.48
C ASP A 4 -9.90 -11.99 -6.37
N LEU A 5 -8.79 -11.67 -7.04
CA LEU A 5 -8.17 -10.34 -7.07
C LEU A 5 -9.19 -9.23 -7.41
N ARG A 6 -10.14 -9.53 -8.29
CA ARG A 6 -11.22 -8.61 -8.65
C ARG A 6 -12.11 -8.27 -7.46
N ARG A 7 -12.42 -9.25 -6.61
CA ARG A 7 -13.26 -9.05 -5.43
C ARG A 7 -12.53 -8.24 -4.36
N VAL A 8 -11.23 -8.46 -4.17
CA VAL A 8 -10.41 -7.65 -3.26
C VAL A 8 -10.35 -6.20 -3.74
N TYR A 9 -10.20 -5.97 -5.05
CA TYR A 9 -10.19 -4.62 -5.62
C TYR A 9 -11.51 -3.87 -5.41
N GLN A 10 -12.64 -4.53 -5.67
CA GLN A 10 -13.97 -3.95 -5.43
C GLN A 10 -14.18 -3.60 -3.94
N PHE A 11 -13.75 -4.49 -3.05
CA PHE A 11 -13.83 -4.23 -1.61
C PHE A 11 -13.00 -3.00 -1.22
N MET A 12 -11.74 -2.93 -1.65
CA MET A 12 -10.87 -1.79 -1.34
C MET A 12 -11.43 -0.48 -1.91
N HIS A 13 -11.98 -0.48 -3.12
CA HIS A 13 -12.58 0.72 -3.72
C HIS A 13 -13.77 1.26 -2.89
N VAL A 14 -14.64 0.39 -2.40
CA VAL A 14 -15.77 0.81 -1.54
C VAL A 14 -15.26 1.27 -0.17
N LEU A 15 -14.27 0.57 0.38
CA LEU A 15 -13.71 0.88 1.69
C LEU A 15 -13.01 2.25 1.70
N THR A 16 -12.16 2.53 0.71
CA THR A 16 -11.47 3.84 0.60
C THR A 16 -12.46 4.98 0.42
N GLY A 17 -13.49 4.80 -0.41
CA GLY A 17 -14.55 5.82 -0.57
C GLY A 17 -15.34 6.09 0.72
N ARG A 18 -15.53 5.09 1.58
CA ARG A 18 -16.17 5.28 2.89
C ARG A 18 -15.28 5.99 3.89
N VAL A 19 -13.98 5.71 3.87
CA VAL A 19 -12.99 6.39 4.72
C VAL A 19 -12.94 7.89 4.38
N ASP A 20 -12.88 8.21 3.09
CA ASP A 20 -12.92 9.59 2.59
C ASP A 20 -14.21 10.31 2.98
N GLY A 21 -15.37 9.68 2.72
CA GLY A 21 -16.67 10.26 3.09
C GLY A 21 -16.91 10.41 4.60
N ALA A 22 -16.11 9.76 5.44
CA ALA A 22 -16.17 9.86 6.89
C ALA A 22 -15.13 10.80 7.50
N ASP A 23 -14.36 11.52 6.66
CA ASP A 23 -13.25 12.39 7.08
C ASP A 23 -12.24 11.65 7.99
N CYS A 24 -11.97 10.39 7.64
CA CYS A 24 -11.12 9.47 8.40
C CYS A 24 -9.80 9.19 7.65
N VAL A 25 -8.79 8.71 8.37
CA VAL A 25 -7.54 8.22 7.77
C VAL A 25 -7.55 6.70 7.71
N GLY A 26 -7.31 6.15 6.52
CA GLY A 26 -7.19 4.70 6.29
C GLY A 26 -5.73 4.30 6.07
N ALA A 27 -5.27 3.27 6.77
CA ALA A 27 -3.97 2.65 6.54
C ALA A 27 -4.16 1.16 6.22
N TYR A 28 -3.50 0.68 5.16
CA TYR A 28 -3.58 -0.69 4.69
C TYR A 28 -2.18 -1.30 4.64
N ALA A 29 -2.05 -2.53 5.14
CA ALA A 29 -0.83 -3.31 5.00
C ALA A 29 -1.04 -4.39 3.94
N LEU A 30 -0.18 -4.39 2.93
CA LEU A 30 -0.16 -5.43 1.90
C LEU A 30 1.16 -6.18 2.02
N ASP A 31 1.07 -7.48 2.28
CA ASP A 31 2.22 -8.35 2.17
C ASP A 31 2.37 -8.81 0.71
N THR A 32 3.45 -8.38 0.06
CA THR A 32 3.74 -8.69 -1.35
C THR A 32 4.58 -9.95 -1.51
N VAL A 33 4.61 -10.86 -0.52
CA VAL A 33 5.39 -12.12 -0.55
C VAL A 33 5.09 -13.05 -1.75
N ALA A 34 4.04 -12.81 -2.54
CA ALA A 34 3.76 -13.61 -3.73
C ALA A 34 4.38 -13.01 -5.00
N SER A 35 5.08 -13.88 -5.75
CA SER A 35 5.86 -13.74 -7.01
C SER A 35 5.25 -12.97 -8.20
N ASP A 36 4.31 -12.05 -8.00
CA ASP A 36 3.73 -11.24 -9.07
C ASP A 36 3.52 -9.78 -8.59
N PRO A 37 4.31 -8.81 -9.09
CA PRO A 37 4.21 -7.40 -8.68
C PRO A 37 3.01 -6.67 -9.30
N GLU A 38 2.38 -7.24 -10.33
CA GLU A 38 1.35 -6.56 -11.13
C GLU A 38 0.03 -6.32 -10.36
N PRO A 39 -0.48 -7.28 -9.55
CA PRO A 39 -1.63 -7.07 -8.68
C PRO A 39 -1.43 -5.97 -7.63
N ALA A 40 -0.24 -5.93 -7.02
CA ALA A 40 0.10 -4.97 -5.96
C ALA A 40 0.09 -3.53 -6.48
N ALA A 41 0.63 -3.31 -7.68
CA ALA A 41 0.65 -1.99 -8.31
C ALA A 41 -0.76 -1.38 -8.44
N ARG A 42 -1.77 -2.20 -8.82
CA ARG A 42 -3.15 -1.72 -8.98
C ARG A 42 -3.81 -1.36 -7.66
N PHE A 43 -3.53 -2.08 -6.57
CA PHE A 43 -4.05 -1.72 -5.25
C PHE A 43 -3.48 -0.41 -4.74
N THR A 44 -2.19 -0.19 -4.95
CA THR A 44 -1.53 1.04 -4.49
C THR A 44 -2.07 2.31 -5.14
N GLN A 45 -2.68 2.21 -6.33
CA GLN A 45 -3.33 3.35 -7.01
C GLN A 45 -4.60 3.85 -6.30
N LEU A 46 -5.21 3.02 -5.44
CA LEU A 46 -6.37 3.42 -4.63
C LEU A 46 -6.00 4.24 -3.38
N CYS A 47 -4.69 4.36 -3.09
CA CYS A 47 -4.19 5.05 -1.91
C CYS A 47 -3.54 6.37 -2.30
N ASP A 48 -3.75 7.42 -1.50
CA ASP A 48 -3.11 8.73 -1.70
C ASP A 48 -1.59 8.68 -1.53
N ALA A 49 -1.13 7.74 -0.71
CA ALA A 49 0.28 7.51 -0.46
C ALA A 49 0.58 6.01 -0.30
N VAL A 50 1.83 5.64 -0.59
CA VAL A 50 2.32 4.27 -0.44
C VAL A 50 3.62 4.31 0.34
N VAL A 51 3.69 3.52 1.41
CA VAL A 51 4.92 3.29 2.16
C VAL A 51 5.48 1.95 1.69
N ASP A 52 6.52 1.98 0.86
CA ASP A 52 7.24 0.76 0.50
C ASP A 52 8.22 0.45 1.64
N THR A 53 8.28 -0.82 2.04
CA THR A 53 9.29 -1.31 2.98
C THR A 53 10.08 -2.42 2.33
N ARG A 54 11.36 -2.53 2.69
CA ARG A 54 12.22 -3.63 2.26
C ARG A 54 13.18 -4.03 3.36
N GLN A 55 13.59 -5.28 3.32
CA GLN A 55 14.70 -5.81 4.09
C GLN A 55 15.92 -5.90 3.19
N THR A 56 17.06 -5.41 3.67
CA THR A 56 18.38 -5.49 3.03
C THR A 56 19.35 -6.19 3.98
N ASP A 57 20.57 -6.45 3.50
CA ASP A 57 21.63 -7.00 4.36
C ASP A 57 22.06 -6.01 5.47
N GLU A 58 21.83 -4.71 5.27
CA GLU A 58 22.21 -3.63 6.19
C GLU A 58 21.10 -3.26 7.18
N GLY A 59 19.88 -3.78 7.00
CA GLY A 59 18.75 -3.52 7.89
C GLY A 59 17.42 -3.38 7.17
N ARG A 60 16.51 -2.60 7.75
CA ARG A 60 15.20 -2.31 7.17
C ARG A 60 15.18 -0.88 6.65
N GLU A 61 14.57 -0.70 5.49
CA GLU A 61 14.44 0.59 4.86
C GLU A 61 13.00 0.84 4.42
N LEU A 62 12.59 2.10 4.45
CA LEU A 62 11.30 2.54 3.93
C LEU A 62 11.46 3.71 2.97
N ARG A 63 10.48 3.88 2.10
CA ARG A 63 10.27 5.11 1.33
C ARG A 63 8.78 5.39 1.16
N VAL A 64 8.44 6.66 0.99
CA VAL A 64 7.07 7.12 0.76
C VAL A 64 6.91 7.65 -0.66
N ARG A 65 5.89 7.15 -1.36
CA ARG A 65 5.43 7.61 -2.68
C ARG A 65 4.04 8.24 -2.55
N GLY A 66 3.68 9.16 -3.45
CA GLY A 66 2.36 9.82 -3.48
C GLY A 66 2.11 10.84 -2.36
N GLY A 67 2.48 10.53 -1.12
CA GLY A 67 2.24 11.39 0.05
C GLY A 67 3.21 12.57 0.20
N ARG A 68 2.80 13.55 1.02
CA ARG A 68 3.62 14.71 1.45
C ARG A 68 4.31 14.47 2.79
N PHE A 69 4.49 13.22 3.18
CA PHE A 69 5.09 12.81 4.45
C PHE A 69 6.20 11.78 4.22
N GLY A 70 7.10 11.67 5.20
CA GLY A 70 8.17 10.67 5.21
C GLY A 70 9.25 10.88 4.13
N PRO A 71 10.27 10.00 4.13
CA PRO A 71 11.37 10.10 3.19
C PRO A 71 10.96 9.65 1.79
N ARG A 72 11.41 10.38 0.76
CA ARG A 72 11.14 10.05 -0.65
C ARG A 72 12.16 9.07 -1.24
N SER A 73 13.34 8.99 -0.63
CA SER A 73 14.39 8.01 -0.89
C SER A 73 14.33 6.89 0.14
N TRP A 74 14.87 5.72 -0.21
CA TRP A 74 15.09 4.64 0.76
C TRP A 74 15.90 5.16 1.94
N THR A 75 15.36 4.98 3.14
CA THR A 75 15.93 5.46 4.39
C THR A 75 15.77 4.40 5.46
N ALA A 76 16.83 4.15 6.23
CA ALA A 76 16.83 3.20 7.33
C ALA A 76 15.87 3.62 8.46
N PHE A 77 15.27 2.65 9.16
CA PHE A 77 14.36 2.87 10.30
C PHE A 77 14.39 1.75 11.34
#